data_AF-A0AAV0TVB8-F1
#
_entry.id   AF-A0AAV0TVB8-F1
#
_cell.length_a   1.000
_cell.length_b   1.000
_cell.length_c   1.000
_cell.angle_alpha   90.00
_cell.angle_beta   90.00
_cell.angle_gamma   90.00
#
_symmetry.space_group_name_H-M   'P 1'
#
loop_
_entity.id
_entity.type
_entity.pdbx_description
1 polymer ?
#
loop_
_entity_poly.entity_id
_entity_poly.type
_entity_poly.pdbx_seq_one_letter_code
_entity_poly.pdbx_strand_id
1 'polypeptide(L)'
;MGANEEVVITGYCDADWGNDPDSRKSVTGFVLMMESGAVAWAARRQTIVAQSTAEAEYVAACEASMEGRGIANMLNEIFHCIQAHAVLTMGIDNAAAISLACKPTHSSKKRHIELRWHYVREKIKAGHILVKKVSGTENPADMFTKALPKRSLAKYRADIGMRISQE
;
A
#
# COMPACT_ATOMS: atom_id res chain seq x y z
N MET A 1 -14.56 -9.26 23.66
CA MET A 1 -14.23 -9.71 22.29
C MET A 1 -15.10 -10.92 22.02
N GLY A 2 -16.02 -10.77 21.08
CA GLY A 2 -16.97 -11.83 20.70
C GLY A 2 -16.35 -12.74 19.65
N ALA A 3 -16.84 -13.97 19.53
CA ALA A 3 -16.42 -14.86 18.44
C ALA A 3 -16.65 -14.17 17.07
N ASN A 4 -15.70 -14.29 16.15
CA ASN A 4 -15.73 -13.76 14.77
C ASN A 4 -15.44 -12.24 14.61
N GLU A 5 -14.51 -11.69 15.40
CA GLU A 5 -14.07 -10.28 15.27
C GLU A 5 -13.09 -10.10 14.09
N GLU A 6 -13.35 -9.10 13.22
CA GLU A 6 -12.47 -8.78 12.09
C GLU A 6 -11.48 -7.67 12.49
N VAL A 7 -10.18 -7.93 12.35
CA VAL A 7 -9.12 -6.94 12.53
C VAL A 7 -8.75 -6.35 11.18
N VAL A 8 -9.02 -5.06 10.98
CA VAL A 8 -8.77 -4.41 9.69
C VAL A 8 -7.40 -3.73 9.69
N ILE A 9 -6.56 -4.14 8.74
CA ILE A 9 -5.34 -3.41 8.39
C ILE A 9 -5.67 -2.54 7.17
N THR A 10 -5.53 -1.23 7.30
CA THR A 10 -5.75 -0.28 6.20
C THR A 10 -4.41 0.21 5.68
N GLY A 11 -4.08 -0.13 4.44
CA GLY A 11 -2.88 0.32 3.77
C GLY A 11 -3.15 1.43 2.75
N TYR A 12 -2.19 2.33 2.60
CA TYR A 12 -2.16 3.35 1.55
C TYR A 12 -0.80 3.31 0.87
N CYS A 13 -0.76 3.54 -0.44
CA CYS A 13 0.48 3.58 -1.20
C CYS A 13 0.48 4.72 -2.21
N ASP A 14 1.67 5.22 -2.53
CA ASP A 14 1.93 6.15 -3.62
C ASP A 14 3.30 5.82 -4.24
N ALA A 15 3.57 6.32 -5.44
CA ALA A 15 4.89 6.23 -6.04
C ALA A 15 5.30 7.53 -6.75
N ASP A 16 6.53 7.95 -6.51
CA ASP A 16 7.16 9.03 -7.27
C ASP A 16 7.95 8.44 -8.45
N TRP A 17 7.46 8.65 -9.67
CA TRP A 17 7.94 7.95 -10.87
C TRP A 17 9.24 8.53 -11.41
N GLY A 18 10.29 7.69 -11.44
CA GLY A 18 11.56 8.01 -12.08
C GLY A 18 12.32 9.17 -11.47
N ASN A 19 12.13 9.47 -10.19
CA ASN A 19 12.76 10.62 -9.54
C ASN A 19 14.28 10.44 -9.28
N ASP A 20 14.81 9.22 -9.35
CA ASP A 20 16.26 8.99 -9.30
C ASP A 20 16.91 9.41 -10.64
N PRO A 21 17.77 10.46 -10.70
CA PRO A 21 18.34 10.95 -11.96
C PRO A 21 19.32 9.95 -12.59
N ASP A 22 19.99 9.11 -11.79
CA ASP A 22 21.01 8.17 -12.27
C ASP A 22 20.36 6.86 -12.75
N SER A 23 19.47 6.30 -11.93
CA SER A 23 18.88 4.98 -12.19
C SER A 23 17.48 5.04 -12.80
N ARG A 24 16.84 6.21 -12.82
CA ARG A 24 15.43 6.43 -13.23
C ARG A 24 14.44 5.51 -12.52
N LYS A 25 14.82 5.00 -11.35
CA LYS A 25 13.96 4.20 -10.48
C LYS A 25 13.01 5.12 -9.73
N SER A 26 11.79 4.63 -9.56
CA SER A 26 10.76 5.31 -8.78
C SER A 26 11.01 5.14 -7.27
N VAL A 27 10.37 5.96 -6.46
CA VAL A 27 10.32 5.81 -5.01
C VAL A 27 8.92 5.33 -4.62
N THR A 28 8.86 4.19 -3.93
CA THR A 28 7.64 3.67 -3.30
C THR A 28 7.47 4.33 -1.94
N GLY A 29 6.27 4.85 -1.68
CA GLY A 29 5.81 5.23 -0.35
C GLY A 29 4.60 4.41 0.07
N PHE A 30 4.56 3.96 1.31
CA PHE A 30 3.34 3.37 1.86
C PHE A 30 3.24 3.57 3.38
N VAL A 31 2.01 3.45 3.88
CA VAL A 31 1.70 3.32 5.30
C VAL A 31 0.62 2.27 5.49
N LEU A 32 0.79 1.43 6.50
CA LEU A 32 -0.17 0.45 6.97
C LEU A 32 -0.63 0.88 8.36
N MET A 33 -1.94 0.92 8.54
CA MET A 33 -2.60 1.37 9.76
C MET A 33 -3.45 0.25 10.34
N MET A 34 -3.50 0.22 11.66
CA MET A 34 -4.51 -0.53 12.41
C MET A 34 -5.19 0.47 13.33
N GLU A 35 -6.52 0.43 13.38
CA GLU A 35 -7.30 1.47 14.05
C GLU A 35 -6.90 2.87 13.56
N SER A 36 -6.49 3.76 14.46
CA SER A 36 -6.11 5.16 14.18
C SER A 36 -4.59 5.41 14.21
N GLY A 37 -3.78 4.34 14.07
CA GLY A 37 -2.32 4.45 14.15
C GLY A 37 -1.59 3.68 13.06
N ALA A 38 -0.51 4.28 12.53
CA ALA A 38 0.43 3.57 11.68
C ALA A 38 1.16 2.47 12.46
N VAL A 39 1.16 1.26 11.89
CA VAL A 39 1.88 0.09 12.42
C VAL A 39 3.10 -0.27 11.57
N ALA A 40 3.12 0.12 10.30
CA ALA A 40 4.27 0.00 9.42
C ALA A 40 4.24 1.09 8.33
N TRP A 41 5.39 1.55 7.89
CA TRP A 41 5.52 2.53 6.81
C TRP A 41 6.86 2.38 6.13
N ALA A 42 6.98 2.85 4.90
CA ALA A 42 8.26 2.94 4.21
C ALA A 42 8.27 4.04 3.15
N ALA A 43 9.46 4.59 2.92
CA ALA A 43 9.83 5.37 1.74
C ALA A 43 11.10 4.74 1.17
N ARG A 44 11.01 4.03 0.03
CA ARG A 44 12.17 3.32 -0.52
C ARG A 44 12.19 3.28 -2.04
N ARG A 45 13.39 3.29 -2.61
CA ARG A 45 13.61 3.17 -4.05
C ARG A 45 13.16 1.79 -4.55
N GLN A 46 12.40 1.77 -5.64
CA GLN A 46 11.97 0.54 -6.29
C GLN A 46 13.16 -0.25 -6.82
N THR A 47 13.08 -1.58 -6.79
CA THR A 47 14.17 -2.44 -7.29
C THR A 47 14.25 -2.44 -8.82
N ILE A 48 13.14 -2.14 -9.49
CA ILE A 48 12.96 -2.14 -10.94
C ILE A 48 12.69 -0.73 -11.48
N VAL A 49 12.90 -0.54 -12.78
CA VAL A 49 12.55 0.69 -13.49
C VAL A 49 11.13 0.53 -14.04
N ALA A 50 10.19 1.31 -13.51
CA ALA A 50 8.81 1.33 -14.00
C ALA A 50 8.71 2.15 -15.30
N GLN A 51 7.94 1.68 -16.28
CA GLN A 51 7.83 2.34 -17.59
C GLN A 51 6.68 3.37 -17.64
N SER A 52 5.90 3.49 -16.57
CA SER A 52 4.86 4.51 -16.42
C SER A 52 4.56 4.77 -14.94
N THR A 53 3.92 5.90 -14.64
CA THR A 53 3.41 6.21 -13.28
C THR A 53 2.49 5.10 -12.76
N ALA A 54 1.59 4.58 -13.61
CA ALA A 54 0.70 3.49 -13.22
C ALA A 54 1.44 2.20 -12.85
N GLU A 55 2.55 1.90 -13.52
CA GLU A 55 3.42 0.77 -13.15
C GLU A 55 4.16 1.04 -11.85
N ALA A 56 4.68 2.26 -11.64
CA ALA A 56 5.36 2.63 -10.41
C ALA A 56 4.43 2.52 -9.20
N GLU A 57 3.22 3.07 -9.31
CA GLU A 57 2.22 2.97 -8.24
C GLU A 57 1.76 1.54 -8.01
N TYR A 58 1.63 0.76 -9.08
CA TYR A 58 1.32 -0.66 -8.94
C TYR A 58 2.42 -1.40 -8.15
N VAL A 59 3.70 -1.11 -8.42
CA VAL A 59 4.82 -1.69 -7.67
C VAL A 59 4.74 -1.28 -6.19
N ALA A 60 4.42 -0.02 -5.91
CA ALA A 60 4.19 0.45 -4.53
C ALA A 60 3.04 -0.31 -3.85
N ALA A 61 1.91 -0.47 -4.54
CA ALA A 61 0.77 -1.25 -4.05
C ALA A 61 1.12 -2.71 -3.78
N CYS A 62 1.91 -3.34 -4.65
CA CYS A 62 2.37 -4.71 -4.47
C CYS A 62 3.29 -4.85 -3.24
N GLU A 63 4.21 -3.91 -3.06
CA GLU A 63 5.11 -3.91 -1.89
C GLU A 63 4.34 -3.72 -0.59
N ALA A 64 3.43 -2.74 -0.54
CA ALA A 64 2.57 -2.52 0.62
C ALA A 64 1.65 -3.72 0.89
N SER A 65 1.14 -4.37 -0.17
CA SER A 65 0.31 -5.57 -0.08
C SER A 65 1.05 -6.76 0.52
N MET A 66 2.32 -6.96 0.15
CA MET A 66 3.15 -8.03 0.71
C MET A 66 3.41 -7.79 2.20
N GLU A 67 3.79 -6.56 2.56
CA GLU A 67 4.03 -6.16 3.95
C GLU A 67 2.76 -6.34 4.80
N GLY A 68 1.63 -5.79 4.34
CA GLY A 68 0.35 -5.88 5.03
C GLY A 68 -0.17 -7.30 5.14
N ARG A 69 0.06 -8.15 4.12
CA ARG A 69 -0.30 -9.57 4.22
C ARG A 69 0.58 -10.30 5.23
N GLY A 70 1.86 -9.94 5.35
CA GLY A 70 2.75 -10.45 6.39
C GLY A 70 2.22 -10.15 7.78
N ILE A 71 1.84 -8.89 8.04
CA ILE A 71 1.22 -8.48 9.31
C ILE A 71 -0.08 -9.24 9.53
N ALA A 72 -0.97 -9.32 8.52
CA ALA A 72 -2.22 -10.05 8.64
C ALA A 72 -2.02 -11.54 8.97
N ASN A 73 -1.02 -12.20 8.37
CA ASN A 73 -0.68 -13.59 8.67
C ASN A 73 -0.25 -13.75 10.12
N MET A 74 0.67 -12.89 10.59
CA MET A 74 1.14 -12.90 11.97
C MET A 74 -0.02 -12.69 12.96
N LEU A 75 -0.92 -11.75 12.69
CA LEU A 75 -2.09 -11.51 13.54
C LEU A 75 -3.06 -12.71 13.55
N ASN A 76 -3.27 -13.37 12.40
CA ASN A 76 -4.10 -14.56 12.33
C ASN A 76 -3.52 -15.72 13.15
N GLU A 77 -2.19 -15.85 13.20
CA GLU A 77 -1.52 -16.85 14.06
C GLU A 77 -1.69 -16.51 15.54
N ILE A 78 -1.53 -15.24 15.93
CA ILE A 78 -1.68 -14.79 17.32
C ILE A 78 -3.13 -14.89 17.80
N PHE A 79 -4.09 -14.50 16.97
CA PHE A 79 -5.50 -14.42 17.33
C PHE A 79 -6.30 -15.69 17.05
N HIS A 80 -5.63 -16.78 16.65
CA HIS A 80 -6.26 -18.05 16.37
C HIS A 80 -7.14 -18.55 17.54
N CYS A 81 -6.68 -18.35 18.78
CA CYS A 81 -7.37 -18.78 19.99
C CYS A 81 -8.65 -17.97 20.31
N ILE A 82 -8.79 -16.76 19.77
CA ILE A 82 -9.95 -15.89 19.99
C ILE A 82 -10.87 -15.82 18.77
N GLN A 83 -10.63 -16.66 17.75
CA GLN A 83 -11.43 -16.73 16.52
C GLN A 83 -11.60 -15.35 15.83
N ALA A 84 -10.55 -14.53 15.85
CA ALA A 84 -10.50 -13.28 15.10
C ALA A 84 -9.62 -13.44 13.85
N HIS A 85 -9.97 -12.73 12.77
CA HIS A 85 -9.22 -12.78 11.51
C HIS A 85 -8.82 -11.38 11.04
N ALA A 86 -7.60 -11.27 10.51
CA ALA A 86 -7.07 -10.03 9.97
C ALA A 86 -7.28 -9.94 8.45
N VAL A 87 -7.84 -8.83 8.00
CA VAL A 87 -8.07 -8.51 6.58
C VAL A 87 -7.28 -7.27 6.19
N LEU A 88 -6.64 -7.31 5.02
CA LEU A 88 -5.94 -6.15 4.46
C LEU A 88 -6.84 -5.40 3.48
N THR A 89 -7.04 -4.11 3.71
CA THR A 89 -7.64 -3.18 2.74
C THR A 89 -6.57 -2.22 2.21
N MET A 90 -6.31 -2.23 0.90
CA MET A 90 -5.37 -1.34 0.23
C MET A 90 -6.11 -0.20 -0.48
N GLY A 91 -5.83 1.04 -0.07
CA GLY A 91 -6.18 2.27 -0.74
C GLY A 91 -5.17 2.63 -1.83
N ILE A 92 -5.66 2.78 -3.06
CA ILE A 92 -4.86 3.15 -4.23
C ILE A 92 -5.54 4.35 -4.92
N ASP A 93 -4.78 5.39 -5.25
CA ASP A 93 -5.30 6.63 -5.83
C ASP A 93 -5.23 6.68 -7.36
N ASN A 94 -4.57 5.73 -8.04
CA ASN A 94 -4.58 5.61 -9.50
C ASN A 94 -5.50 4.50 -10.02
N ALA A 95 -6.45 4.89 -10.87
CA ALA A 95 -7.42 3.94 -11.43
C ALA A 95 -6.77 2.95 -12.41
N ALA A 96 -5.71 3.35 -13.11
CA ALA A 96 -4.94 2.45 -13.96
C ALA A 96 -4.20 1.41 -13.12
N ALA A 97 -3.59 1.78 -12.00
CA ALA A 97 -2.96 0.83 -11.07
C ALA A 97 -3.96 -0.17 -10.49
N ILE A 98 -5.16 0.29 -10.08
CA ILE A 98 -6.26 -0.60 -9.65
C ILE A 98 -6.67 -1.55 -10.78
N SER A 99 -6.82 -1.04 -11.99
CA SER A 99 -7.16 -1.87 -13.15
C SER A 99 -6.10 -2.95 -13.41
N LEU A 100 -4.81 -2.63 -13.23
CA LEU A 100 -3.71 -3.61 -13.31
C LEU A 100 -3.79 -4.67 -12.21
N ALA A 101 -4.21 -4.31 -11.00
CA ALA A 101 -4.36 -5.24 -9.89
C ALA A 101 -5.55 -6.21 -10.08
N CYS A 102 -6.66 -5.74 -10.65
CA CYS A 102 -7.89 -6.52 -10.74
C CYS A 102 -8.05 -7.28 -12.06
N LYS A 103 -7.53 -6.77 -13.19
CA LYS A 103 -7.77 -7.34 -14.51
C LYS A 103 -6.56 -8.12 -15.04
N PRO A 104 -6.78 -9.25 -15.74
CA PRO A 104 -5.72 -9.88 -16.52
C PRO A 104 -5.29 -8.92 -17.63
N THR A 105 -3.99 -8.61 -17.69
CA THR A 105 -3.42 -7.85 -18.80
C THR A 105 -2.37 -8.69 -19.50
N HIS A 106 -2.71 -9.18 -20.69
CA HIS A 106 -1.79 -9.89 -21.57
C HIS A 106 -1.14 -8.88 -22.51
N SER A 107 -0.03 -8.29 -22.07
CA SER A 107 0.78 -7.41 -22.92
C SER A 107 2.25 -7.75 -22.76
N SER A 108 2.92 -8.02 -23.88
CA SER A 108 4.36 -8.32 -23.94
C SER A 108 5.24 -7.26 -23.26
N LYS A 109 4.77 -6.01 -23.19
CA LYS A 109 5.47 -4.88 -22.56
C LYS A 109 5.64 -5.00 -21.05
N LYS A 110 4.85 -5.87 -20.40
CA LYS A 110 4.69 -5.90 -18.93
C LYS A 110 5.24 -7.16 -18.26
N ARG A 111 5.94 -8.01 -19.01
CA ARG A 111 6.53 -9.26 -18.53
C ARG A 111 7.45 -9.07 -17.32
N HIS A 112 8.16 -7.93 -17.25
CA HIS A 112 9.12 -7.63 -16.17
C HIS A 112 8.48 -7.41 -14.79
N ILE A 113 7.16 -7.17 -14.72
CA ILE A 113 6.37 -7.01 -13.48
C ILE A 113 5.29 -8.07 -13.30
N GLU A 114 5.22 -9.05 -14.21
CA GLU A 114 4.12 -10.00 -14.30
C GLU A 114 3.95 -10.85 -13.02
N LEU A 115 5.04 -11.26 -12.38
CA LEU A 115 4.98 -12.05 -11.14
C LEU A 115 4.31 -11.28 -9.99
N ARG A 116 4.59 -9.98 -9.87
CA ARG A 116 3.93 -9.11 -8.88
C ARG A 116 2.43 -9.05 -9.14
N TRP A 117 2.04 -9.02 -10.42
CA TRP A 117 0.64 -8.97 -10.87
C TRP A 117 -0.13 -10.20 -10.49
N HIS A 118 0.44 -11.36 -10.79
CA HIS A 118 -0.16 -12.64 -10.43
C HIS A 118 -0.35 -12.73 -8.91
N TYR A 119 0.67 -12.39 -8.11
CA TYR A 119 0.58 -12.43 -6.65
C TYR A 119 -0.57 -11.58 -6.10
N VAL A 120 -0.58 -10.26 -6.36
CA VAL A 120 -1.59 -9.36 -5.77
C VAL A 120 -2.99 -9.76 -6.23
N ARG A 121 -3.15 -10.08 -7.52
CA ARG A 121 -4.44 -10.47 -8.07
C ARG A 121 -4.97 -11.77 -7.47
N GLU A 122 -4.11 -12.75 -7.25
CA GLU A 122 -4.50 -14.00 -6.57
C GLU A 122 -4.97 -13.73 -5.15
N LYS A 123 -4.27 -12.85 -4.41
CA LYS A 123 -4.69 -12.49 -3.05
C LYS A 123 -6.00 -11.70 -3.03
N ILE A 124 -6.24 -10.82 -4.01
CA ILE A 124 -7.53 -10.13 -4.17
C ILE A 124 -8.64 -11.14 -4.47
N LYS A 125 -8.43 -12.05 -5.43
CA LYS A 125 -9.42 -13.09 -5.78
C LYS A 125 -9.75 -14.01 -4.61
N ALA A 126 -8.76 -14.31 -3.76
CA ALA A 126 -8.95 -15.09 -2.55
C ALA A 126 -9.61 -14.30 -1.39
N GLY A 127 -9.92 -13.01 -1.58
CA GLY A 127 -10.49 -12.15 -0.53
C GLY A 127 -9.51 -11.73 0.56
N HIS A 128 -8.23 -12.06 0.43
CA HIS A 128 -7.20 -11.68 1.42
C HIS A 128 -6.80 -10.20 1.33
N ILE A 129 -7.03 -9.57 0.18
CA ILE A 129 -6.75 -8.16 -0.05
C ILE A 129 -8.00 -7.53 -0.68
N LEU A 130 -8.54 -6.51 -0.02
CA LEU A 130 -9.58 -5.66 -0.56
C LEU A 130 -8.93 -4.40 -1.14
N VAL A 131 -9.25 -4.05 -2.38
CA VAL A 131 -8.73 -2.81 -3.00
C VAL A 131 -9.82 -1.75 -3.02
N LYS A 132 -9.49 -0.54 -2.56
CA LYS A 132 -10.37 0.63 -2.59
C LYS A 132 -9.69 1.77 -3.33
N LYS A 133 -10.47 2.48 -4.14
CA LYS A 133 -10.05 3.75 -4.73
C LYS A 133 -10.04 4.81 -3.65
N VAL A 134 -8.93 5.54 -3.51
CA VAL A 134 -8.85 6.73 -2.65
C VAL A 134 -8.64 7.97 -3.50
N SER A 135 -9.05 9.14 -2.99
CA SER A 135 -8.70 10.41 -3.61
C SER A 135 -7.22 10.69 -3.36
N GLY A 136 -6.50 11.26 -4.34
CA GLY A 136 -5.11 11.68 -4.13
C GLY A 136 -4.97 12.71 -3.00
N THR A 137 -6.00 13.54 -2.75
CA THR A 137 -6.02 14.49 -1.63
C THR A 137 -6.25 13.85 -0.26
N GLU A 138 -6.54 12.55 -0.24
CA GLU A 138 -6.83 11.73 0.94
C GLU A 138 -5.89 10.53 1.04
N ASN A 139 -4.76 10.56 0.33
CA ASN A 139 -3.74 9.52 0.36
C ASN A 139 -2.59 9.92 1.31
N PRO A 140 -2.54 9.42 2.56
CA PRO A 140 -1.44 9.73 3.48
C PRO A 140 -0.09 9.19 3.01
N ALA A 141 -0.07 8.27 2.04
CA ALA A 141 1.18 7.78 1.47
C ALA A 141 1.96 8.84 0.70
N ASP A 142 1.31 9.93 0.26
CA ASP A 142 1.93 11.09 -0.39
C ASP A 142 3.04 11.72 0.45
N MET A 143 2.97 11.59 1.78
CA MET A 143 4.00 12.07 2.69
C MET A 143 5.37 11.40 2.47
N PHE A 144 5.38 10.18 1.90
CA PHE A 144 6.58 9.38 1.68
C PHE A 144 7.16 9.54 0.28
N THR A 145 6.46 10.24 -0.62
CA THR A 145 6.80 10.35 -2.05
C THR A 145 6.87 11.79 -2.55
N LYS A 146 6.19 12.74 -1.89
CA LYS A 146 6.04 14.12 -2.36
C LYS A 146 6.55 15.13 -1.34
N ALA A 147 7.09 16.23 -1.85
CA ALA A 147 7.37 17.42 -1.04
C ALA A 147 6.06 18.18 -0.76
N LEU A 148 5.44 17.91 0.40
CA LEU A 148 4.14 18.47 0.74
C LEU A 148 4.21 19.82 1.46
N PRO A 149 3.24 20.73 1.24
CA PRO A 149 3.09 21.93 2.06
C PRO A 149 2.83 21.57 3.53
N LYS A 150 3.28 22.44 4.46
CA LYS A 150 3.16 22.25 5.92
C LYS A 150 1.75 21.85 6.37
N ARG A 151 0.70 22.41 5.76
CA ARG A 151 -0.70 22.10 6.08
C ARG A 151 -1.07 20.66 5.73
N SER A 152 -0.76 20.22 4.52
CA SER A 152 -1.02 18.85 4.07
C SER A 152 -0.21 17.83 4.88
N LEU A 153 1.05 18.14 5.15
CA LEU A 153 1.91 17.32 6.00
C LEU A 153 1.35 17.20 7.43
N ALA A 154 0.86 18.30 8.01
CA ALA A 154 0.24 18.26 9.33
C ALA A 154 -1.04 17.41 9.35
N LYS A 155 -1.87 17.49 8.31
CA LYS A 155 -3.04 16.64 8.13
C LYS A 155 -2.65 15.16 8.10
N TYR A 156 -1.78 14.75 7.16
CA TYR A 156 -1.43 13.33 7.02
C TYR A 156 -0.74 12.74 8.24
N ARG A 157 0.09 13.52 8.95
CA ARG A 157 0.67 13.07 10.23
C ARG A 157 -0.41 12.78 11.26
N ALA A 158 -1.43 13.64 11.37
CA ALA A 158 -2.55 13.40 12.26
C ALA A 158 -3.37 12.18 11.82
N ASP A 159 -3.61 12.03 10.51
CA ASP A 159 -4.36 10.89 9.94
C ASP A 159 -3.69 9.54 10.26
N ILE A 160 -2.35 9.50 10.32
CA ILE A 160 -1.60 8.27 10.67
C ILE A 160 -1.26 8.12 12.16
N GLY A 161 -1.78 9.00 13.02
CA GLY A 161 -1.55 8.98 14.47
C GLY A 161 -0.16 9.44 14.91
N MET A 162 0.64 10.06 14.02
CA MET A 162 1.98 10.54 14.33
C MET A 162 1.93 11.89 15.06
N ARG A 163 2.42 11.92 16.30
CA ARG A 163 2.49 13.12 17.14
C ARG A 163 3.94 13.52 17.40
N ILE A 164 4.20 14.83 17.43
CA ILE A 164 5.48 15.35 17.92
C ILE A 164 5.42 15.33 19.44
N SER A 165 6.40 14.68 20.07
CA SER A 165 6.65 14.79 21.51
C SER A 165 6.83 16.27 21.86
N GLN A 166 5.99 16.79 22.76
CA GLN A 166 6.32 18.05 23.42
C GLN A 166 7.33 17.70 24.53
N GLU A 167 8.54 18.27 24.44
CA GLU A 167 9.50 18.27 25.54
C GLU A 167 8.98 19.09 26.73
#